data_AF-A0A523R3R3-F1
#
_entry.id   AF-A0A523R3R3-F1
#
_cell.length_a   1.000
_cell.length_b   1.000
_cell.length_c   1.000
_cell.angle_alpha   90.00
_cell.angle_beta   90.00
_cell.angle_gamma   90.00
#
_symmetry.space_group_name_H-M   'P 1'
#
loop_
_entity.id
_entity.type
_entity.pdbx_description
1 polymer ?
#
loop_
_entity_poly.entity_id
_entity_poly.type
_entity_poly.pdbx_seq_one_letter_code
_entity_poly.pdbx_strand_id
1 'polypeptide(L)' 'MNYYTNFNEHLKEKFGFKVYKVPVSIGATCPNRTNGDIGCIYCDEIASASPVIEKNLSLTEQI' A
#
# COMPACT_ATOMS: atom_id res chain seq x y z
N MET A 1 27.79 16.10 -3.14
CA MET A 1 27.42 14.70 -2.86
C MET A 1 25.92 14.66 -2.62
N ASN A 2 25.12 14.02 -3.49
CA ASN A 2 23.68 13.85 -3.25
C ASN A 2 23.48 12.61 -2.37
N TYR A 3 23.07 12.80 -1.12
CA TYR A 3 22.84 11.72 -0.16
C TYR A 3 21.42 11.14 -0.22
N TYR A 4 20.58 11.66 -1.10
CA TYR A 4 19.19 11.24 -1.24
C TYR A 4 18.82 11.19 -2.72
N THR A 5 18.46 10.02 -3.20
CA THR A 5 17.85 9.86 -4.53
C THR A 5 16.35 9.88 -4.34
N ASN A 6 15.67 10.89 -4.89
CA ASN A 6 14.22 10.90 -4.89
C ASN A 6 13.73 9.69 -5.72
N PHE A 7 12.93 8.83 -5.10
CA PHE A 7 12.43 7.64 -5.77
C PHE A 7 11.61 7.94 -7.03
N ASN A 8 10.88 9.07 -7.05
CA ASN A 8 10.15 9.52 -8.24
C ASN A 8 11.10 9.84 -9.40
N GLU A 9 12.18 10.57 -9.12
CA GLU A 9 13.20 10.90 -10.13
C GLU A 9 13.87 9.63 -10.66
N HIS A 10 14.28 8.71 -9.76
CA HIS A 10 14.85 7.42 -10.14
C HIS A 10 13.92 6.62 -11.05
N LEU A 11 12.63 6.54 -10.73
CA LEU A 11 11.65 5.84 -11.56
C LEU A 11 11.45 6.52 -12.92
N LYS A 12 11.41 7.85 -12.95
CA LYS A 12 11.28 8.60 -14.21
C LYS A 12 12.50 8.41 -15.12
N GLU A 13 13.70 8.40 -14.56
CA GLU A 13 14.94 8.09 -15.29
C GLU A 13 14.95 6.65 -15.82
N LYS A 14 14.53 5.69 -14.98
CA LYS A 14 14.53 4.26 -15.35
C LYS A 14 13.51 3.91 -16.43
N PHE A 15 12.30 4.49 -16.36
CA PHE A 15 11.19 4.12 -17.24
C PHE A 15 10.90 5.14 -18.35
N GLY A 16 11.47 6.36 -18.28
CA GLY A 16 11.27 7.42 -19.27
C GLY A 16 9.94 8.18 -19.14
N PHE A 17 9.10 7.82 -18.15
CA PHE A 17 7.82 8.46 -17.88
C PHE A 17 7.53 8.50 -16.37
N LYS A 18 6.55 9.32 -15.98
CA LYS A 18 6.11 9.42 -14.59
C LYS A 18 5.43 8.13 -14.17
N VAL A 19 5.92 7.51 -13.10
CA VAL A 19 5.35 6.29 -12.52
C VAL A 19 4.42 6.65 -11.36
N TYR A 20 3.24 6.03 -11.34
CA TYR A 20 2.26 6.17 -10.26
C TYR A 20 2.20 4.87 -9.45
N LYS A 21 1.93 5.00 -8.15
CA LYS A 21 1.67 3.84 -7.27
C LYS A 21 0.18 3.54 -7.30
N VAL A 22 -0.17 2.30 -7.65
CA VAL A 22 -1.54 1.79 -7.54
C VAL A 22 -1.63 1.03 -6.22
N PRO A 23 -2.46 1.48 -5.25
CA PRO A 23 -2.63 0.74 -4.00
C PRO A 23 -3.46 -0.52 -4.26
N VAL A 24 -3.06 -1.64 -3.66
CA VAL A 24 -3.79 -2.93 -3.72
C VAL A 24 -3.93 -3.49 -2.31
N SER A 25 -4.99 -4.26 -2.09
CA SER A 25 -5.33 -4.95 -0.85
C SER A 25 -5.23 -6.46 -1.05
N ILE A 26 -4.39 -7.14 -0.27
CA ILE A 26 -4.23 -8.60 -0.35
C ILE A 26 -5.31 -9.40 0.40
N GLY A 27 -6.34 -8.74 0.93
CA GLY A 27 -7.44 -9.39 1.66
C GLY A 27 -7.05 -10.06 2.98
N ALA A 28 -5.82 -9.88 3.47
CA ALA A 28 -5.34 -10.46 4.71
C ALA A 28 -5.65 -9.56 5.92
N THR A 29 -5.91 -10.19 7.07
CA THR A 29 -5.99 -9.48 8.36
C THR A 29 -4.59 -9.15 8.90
N CYS A 30 -4.46 -8.10 9.71
CA CYS A 30 -3.22 -7.71 10.36
C CYS A 30 -2.96 -8.58 11.61
N PRO A 31 -1.77 -9.16 11.80
CA PRO A 31 -1.47 -9.98 12.97
C PRO A 31 -1.62 -9.21 14.29
N ASN A 32 -1.41 -7.89 14.29
CA ASN A 32 -1.62 -7.05 15.47
C ASN A 32 -3.11 -6.89 15.84
N ARG A 33 -4.03 -7.12 14.91
CA ARG A 33 -5.49 -7.15 15.15
C ARG A 33 -5.98 -8.55 15.52
N THR A 34 -5.35 -9.60 14.99
CA THR A 34 -5.73 -10.98 15.30
C THR A 34 -5.20 -11.41 16.68
N ASN A 35 -3.97 -11.01 17.01
CA ASN A 35 -3.26 -11.43 18.22
C ASN A 35 -3.12 -10.31 19.26
N GLY A 36 -3.66 -9.13 18.99
CA GLY A 36 -3.76 -8.01 19.92
C GLY A 36 -5.22 -7.61 20.06
N ASP A 37 -5.64 -7.22 21.26
CA ASP A 37 -7.06 -7.05 21.60
C ASP A 37 -7.82 -6.06 20.66
N ILE A 38 -7.13 -5.07 20.10
CA ILE A 38 -7.74 -3.97 19.31
C ILE A 38 -6.94 -3.50 18.07
N GLY A 39 -5.70 -3.97 17.86
CA GLY A 39 -4.80 -3.43 16.82
C GLY A 39 -3.95 -2.24 17.27
N CYS A 40 -3.19 -1.63 16.35
CA CYS A 40 -2.38 -0.44 16.66
C CYS A 40 -3.27 0.80 16.87
N ILE A 41 -2.93 1.65 17.84
CA ILE A 41 -3.72 2.86 18.20
C ILE A 41 -3.90 3.88 17.06
N TYR A 42 -3.07 3.81 16.02
CA TYR A 42 -3.10 4.69 14.86
C TYR A 42 -3.71 4.02 13.62
N CYS A 43 -4.14 2.77 13.74
CA CYS A 43 -4.65 1.99 12.62
C CYS A 43 -6.14 2.28 12.43
N ASP A 44 -6.55 2.56 11.19
CA ASP A 44 -7.96 2.70 10.84
C ASP A 44 -8.71 1.35 10.92
N GLU A 45 -10.04 1.38 10.80
CA GLU A 45 -10.91 0.20 10.89
C GLU A 45 -10.63 -0.87 9.84
N ILE A 46 -10.03 -0.51 8.69
CA ILE A 46 -9.74 -1.43 7.58
C ILE A 46 -8.30 -1.96 7.59
N ALA A 47 -7.53 -1.61 8.62
CA ALA A 47 -6.19 -2.09 8.87
C ALA A 47 -5.19 -1.70 7.78
N SER A 48 -4.50 -2.68 7.19
CA SER A 48 -3.54 -2.46 6.10
C SER A 48 -4.21 -2.41 4.71
N ALA A 49 -5.54 -2.52 4.64
CA ALA A 49 -6.25 -2.49 3.37
C ALA A 49 -6.30 -1.05 2.81
N SER A 50 -6.27 -0.95 1.49
CA SER A 50 -6.49 0.29 0.77
C SER A 50 -7.96 0.72 0.87
N PRO A 51 -8.27 1.97 1.27
CA PRO A 51 -9.64 2.47 1.38
C PRO A 51 -10.34 2.68 0.03
N VAL A 52 -9.58 2.68 -1.07
CA VAL A 52 -10.11 2.85 -2.44
C VAL A 52 -10.42 1.53 -3.14
N ILE A 53 -10.20 0.39 -2.46
CA ILE A 53 -10.43 -0.94 -3.01
C ILE A 53 -11.68 -1.54 -2.37
N GLU A 54 -12.62 -2.01 -3.19
CA GLU A 54 -13.81 -2.71 -2.72
C GLU A 54 -13.45 -4.03 -2.01
N LYS A 55 -14.25 -4.39 -1.01
CA LYS A 55 -14.07 -5.65 -0.29
C LYS A 55 -14.33 -6.83 -1.25
N ASN A 56 -13.53 -7.89 -1.11
CA ASN A 56 -13.65 -9.15 -1.85
C ASN A 56 -13.23 -9.14 -3.34
N LEU A 57 -12.60 -8.07 -3.85
CA LEU A 57 -11.94 -8.13 -5.15
C LEU A 57 -10.67 -8.98 -5.09
N SER A 58 -10.49 -9.89 -6.05
CA SER A 58 -9.19 -10.55 -6.28
C SER A 58 -8.12 -9.52 -6.64
N LEU A 59 -6.84 -9.85 -6.44
CA LEU A 59 -5.74 -8.92 -6.75
C LEU A 59 -5.75 -8.45 -8.21
N THR A 60 -6.17 -9.31 -9.13
CA THR A 60 -6.28 -9.00 -10.57
C THR A 60 -7.45 -8.08 -10.88
N GLU A 61 -8.49 -8.03 -10.06
CA GLU A 61 -9.67 -7.16 -10.25
C GLU A 61 -9.45 -5.75 -9.67
N GLN A 62 -8.35 -5.51 -8.96
CA GLN A 62 -8.04 -4.24 -8.29
C GLN A 62 -7.25 -3.26 -9.17
N ILE A 63 -6.85 -3.67 -10.37
CA ILE A 63 -6.00 -2.92 -11.30
C ILE A 63 -6.73 -2.82 -12.64
#